data_AF-A0A9D7XXF6-F1
#
_entry.id   AF-A0A9D7XXF6-F1
#
_cell.length_a   1.000
_cell.length_b   1.000
_cell.length_c   1.000
_cell.angle_alpha   90.00
_cell.angle_beta   90.00
_cell.angle_gamma   90.00
#
_symmetry.space_group_name_H-M   'P 1'
#
loop_
_entity.id
_entity.type
_entity.pdbx_description
1 polymer ?
#
loop_
_entity_poly.entity_id
_entity_poly.type
_entity_poly.pdbx_seq_one_letter_code
_entity_poly.pdbx_strand_id
1 'polypeptide(L)'
;MNAPQAPLGSYGPFRNAEVSIYCDESRHEGQSDQKYMVIGGLWLPRGKRQDFLTGLREIQERHKITGELKWGKLSRRCLPAYSEIVSFVAAQSDIHFRCIVVDKSRVNTDKYFQSDRQLGFWVFYWHCLKQWMGNGNTYFISLDFKPESLLSGPRRLRDVLEKECLGRAWVNSLDCVDSKENLFCQIADLLIGAVGYEQNGLSGSESKVAFCKSVASAFGRQNLSGGDQPSRGRFNIFKIWS
;
A
#
# COMPACT_ATOMS: atom_id res chain seq x y z
N MET A 1 11.06 28.39 -8.63
CA MET A 1 11.45 27.81 -9.93
C MET A 1 11.36 26.30 -9.81
N ASN A 2 10.33 25.69 -10.40
CA ASN A 2 10.17 24.24 -10.35
C ASN A 2 11.13 23.60 -11.35
N ALA A 3 11.98 22.69 -10.88
CA ALA A 3 12.79 21.86 -11.76
C ALA A 3 11.85 21.07 -12.70
N PRO A 4 12.20 20.91 -13.99
CA PRO A 4 11.39 20.12 -14.91
C PRO A 4 11.33 18.68 -14.39
N GLN A 5 10.12 18.20 -14.10
CA GLN A 5 9.90 16.79 -13.82
C GLN A 5 10.28 16.02 -15.09
N ALA A 6 11.30 15.16 -14.99
CA ALA A 6 11.61 14.20 -16.04
C ALA A 6 10.32 13.42 -16.38
N PRO A 7 10.04 13.14 -17.67
CA PRO A 7 8.86 12.36 -18.03
C PRO A 7 8.88 11.07 -17.21
N LEU A 8 7.80 10.84 -16.45
CA LEU A 8 7.53 9.57 -15.80
C LEU A 8 7.77 8.49 -16.86
N GLY A 9 8.72 7.58 -16.60
CA GLY A 9 8.96 6.47 -17.51
C GLY A 9 7.69 5.62 -17.66
N SER A 10 7.74 4.57 -18.47
CA SER A 10 6.63 3.61 -18.60
C SER A 10 6.23 2.90 -17.29
N TYR A 11 6.99 3.10 -16.20
CA TYR A 11 6.85 2.43 -14.90
C TYR A 11 6.76 3.46 -13.75
N GLY A 12 6.88 2.98 -12.50
CA GLY A 12 6.66 3.76 -11.29
C GLY A 12 7.57 4.99 -11.10
N PRO A 13 7.44 5.67 -9.95
CA PRO A 13 7.97 7.03 -9.77
C PRO A 13 9.50 7.11 -9.58
N PHE A 14 10.19 5.98 -9.42
CA PHE A 14 11.63 5.92 -9.17
C PHE A 14 12.41 5.55 -10.44
N ARG A 15 13.70 5.91 -10.50
CA ARG A 15 14.61 5.55 -11.60
C ARG A 15 16.03 5.32 -11.06
N ASN A 16 16.67 4.24 -11.50
CA ASN A 16 18.04 3.85 -11.14
C ASN A 16 18.33 3.94 -9.63
N ALA A 17 17.39 3.48 -8.80
CA ALA A 17 17.43 3.63 -7.34
C ALA A 17 17.16 2.32 -6.60
N GLU A 18 17.60 2.26 -5.35
CA GLU A 18 17.14 1.27 -4.39
C GLU A 18 15.84 1.74 -3.72
N VAL A 19 14.80 0.92 -3.77
CA VAL A 19 13.45 1.27 -3.30
C VAL A 19 12.96 0.21 -2.32
N SER A 20 12.54 0.66 -1.14
CA SER A 20 11.83 -0.17 -0.18
C SER A 20 10.33 -0.10 -0.43
N ILE A 21 9.66 -1.25 -0.40
CA ILE A 21 8.21 -1.38 -0.52
C ILE A 21 7.67 -2.07 0.72
N TYR A 22 6.68 -1.47 1.37
CA TYR A 22 6.01 -2.00 2.56
C TYR A 22 4.55 -2.27 2.23
N CYS A 23 4.19 -3.55 2.15
CA CYS A 23 2.89 -3.97 1.69
C CYS A 23 2.04 -4.53 2.82
N ASP A 24 0.73 -4.41 2.61
CA ASP A 24 -0.31 -5.04 3.44
C ASP A 24 -1.57 -5.21 2.57
N GLU A 25 -2.62 -5.80 3.14
CA GLU A 25 -3.92 -5.97 2.53
C GLU A 25 -5.07 -5.75 3.51
N SER A 26 -6.24 -5.39 2.98
CA SER A 26 -7.49 -5.41 3.74
C SER A 26 -7.95 -6.86 3.91
N ARG A 27 -7.36 -7.60 4.86
CA ARG A 27 -7.82 -8.93 5.28
C ARG A 27 -7.95 -9.00 6.79
N HIS A 28 -9.10 -8.55 7.29
CA HIS A 28 -9.48 -8.80 8.68
C HIS A 28 -10.94 -9.27 8.78
N GLU A 29 -11.16 -10.20 9.72
CA GLU A 29 -12.46 -10.76 10.09
C GLU A 29 -13.51 -9.64 10.24
N GLY A 30 -14.69 -9.84 9.63
CA GLY A 30 -15.73 -8.80 9.51
C GLY A 30 -15.71 -7.99 8.21
N GLN A 31 -14.82 -8.33 7.25
CA GLN A 31 -14.83 -7.77 5.87
C GLN A 31 -15.20 -8.81 4.79
N SER A 32 -15.63 -10.01 5.20
CA SER A 32 -16.00 -11.08 4.26
C SER A 32 -17.16 -10.67 3.35
N ASP A 33 -18.09 -9.88 3.88
CA ASP A 33 -19.30 -9.35 3.25
C ASP A 33 -19.07 -8.09 2.39
N GLN A 34 -18.00 -7.35 2.62
CA GLN A 34 -17.66 -6.16 1.85
C GLN A 34 -17.44 -6.50 0.37
N LYS A 35 -17.80 -5.64 -0.57
CA LYS A 35 -17.67 -5.92 -2.01
C LYS A 35 -16.23 -5.83 -2.49
N TYR A 36 -15.49 -4.84 -2.02
CA TYR A 36 -14.14 -4.53 -2.49
C TYR A 36 -13.07 -4.95 -1.48
N MET A 37 -12.01 -5.58 -1.98
CA MET A 37 -10.76 -5.86 -1.26
C MET A 37 -9.67 -4.93 -1.77
N VAL A 38 -8.76 -4.50 -0.89
CA VAL A 38 -7.64 -3.62 -1.23
C VAL A 38 -6.33 -4.31 -0.89
N ILE A 39 -5.36 -4.27 -1.82
CA ILE A 39 -3.98 -4.69 -1.59
C ILE A 39 -3.11 -3.51 -1.98
N GLY A 40 -2.14 -3.14 -1.15
CA GLY A 40 -1.34 -1.96 -1.44
C GLY A 40 0.04 -1.99 -0.81
N GLY A 41 0.81 -0.96 -1.11
CA GLY A 41 2.10 -0.75 -0.48
C GLY A 41 2.57 0.69 -0.53
N LEU A 42 3.39 1.03 0.46
CA LEU A 42 4.13 2.28 0.58
C LEU A 42 5.54 2.09 0.00
N TRP A 43 5.93 2.97 -0.91
CA TRP A 43 7.18 2.91 -1.67
C TRP A 43 8.02 4.13 -1.33
N LEU A 44 9.30 3.92 -1.03
CA LEU A 44 10.22 5.00 -0.66
C LEU A 44 11.68 4.65 -0.99
N PRO A 45 12.55 5.64 -1.25
CA PRO A 45 13.97 5.41 -1.47
C PRO A 45 14.59 4.75 -0.24
N ARG A 46 15.30 3.64 -0.44
CA ARG A 46 15.89 2.86 0.66
C ARG A 46 16.81 3.71 1.54
N GLY A 47 17.61 4.59 0.94
CA GLY A 47 18.52 5.49 1.64
C GLY A 47 17.85 6.54 2.53
N LYS A 48 16.56 6.87 2.31
CA LYS A 48 15.81 7.85 3.10
C LYS A 48 14.96 7.23 4.21
N ARG A 49 15.01 5.90 4.35
CA ARG A 49 14.19 5.16 5.32
C ARG A 49 14.38 5.67 6.75
N GLN A 50 15.63 5.91 7.16
CA GLN A 50 15.92 6.32 8.53
C GLN A 50 15.39 7.72 8.83
N ASP A 51 15.54 8.67 7.89
CA ASP A 51 15.04 10.04 8.05
C ASP A 51 13.52 10.06 8.21
N PHE A 52 12.80 9.30 7.38
CA PHE A 52 11.35 9.18 7.50
C PHE A 52 10.94 8.51 8.80
N LEU A 53 11.67 7.49 9.24
CA LEU A 53 11.40 6.82 10.50
C LEU A 53 11.57 7.77 11.69
N THR A 54 12.63 8.58 11.69
CA THR A 54 12.86 9.60 12.73
C THR A 54 11.67 10.57 12.81
N GLY A 55 11.26 11.18 11.69
CA GLY A 55 10.13 12.10 11.67
C GLY A 55 8.81 11.47 12.13
N LEU A 56 8.56 10.20 11.76
CA LEU A 56 7.39 9.46 12.21
C LEU A 56 7.43 9.17 13.73
N ARG A 57 8.60 8.85 14.28
CA ARG A 57 8.79 8.61 15.72
C ARG A 57 8.59 9.87 16.53
N GLU A 58 9.04 11.02 16.05
CA GLU A 58 8.78 12.31 16.70
C GLU A 58 7.26 12.61 16.76
N ILE A 59 6.50 12.28 15.71
CA ILE A 59 5.04 12.41 15.73
C ILE A 59 4.43 11.47 16.78
N GLN A 60 4.86 10.21 16.83
CA GLN A 60 4.40 9.26 17.84
C GLN A 60 4.68 9.77 19.26
N GLU A 61 5.86 10.33 19.51
CA GLU A 61 6.24 10.91 20.80
C GLU A 61 5.36 12.10 21.18
N ARG A 62 5.18 13.07 20.27
CA ARG A 62 4.31 14.24 20.49
C ARG A 62 2.88 13.84 20.86
N HIS A 63 2.36 12.81 20.20
CA HIS A 63 1.00 12.30 20.42
C HIS A 63 0.91 11.21 21.50
N LYS A 64 2.03 10.85 22.15
CA LYS A 64 2.11 9.80 23.18
C LYS A 64 1.55 8.45 22.70
N ILE A 65 1.84 8.10 21.44
CA ILE A 65 1.46 6.82 20.85
C ILE A 65 2.53 5.78 21.18
N THR A 66 2.19 4.84 22.07
CA THR A 66 3.12 3.80 22.56
C THR A 66 2.87 2.42 21.97
N GLY A 67 1.91 2.28 21.06
CA GLY A 67 1.52 1.00 20.47
C GLY A 67 1.45 1.03 18.95
N GLU A 68 1.30 -0.15 18.38
CA GLU A 68 1.12 -0.38 16.95
C GLU A 68 -0.09 0.38 16.39
N LEU A 69 0.14 1.14 15.31
CA LEU A 69 -0.92 1.80 14.57
C LEU A 69 -1.68 0.74 13.76
N LYS A 70 -3.01 0.76 13.85
CA LYS A 70 -3.87 -0.14 13.07
C LYS A 70 -5.14 0.57 12.65
N TRP A 71 -5.61 0.31 11.44
CA TRP A 71 -6.89 0.78 10.93
C TRP A 71 -8.04 0.40 11.86
N GLY A 72 -8.01 -0.83 12.37
CA GLY A 72 -8.98 -1.33 13.35
C GLY A 72 -9.00 -0.57 14.68
N LYS A 73 -7.89 0.07 15.05
CA LYS A 73 -7.75 0.86 16.30
C LYS A 73 -8.08 2.34 16.09
N LEU A 74 -8.45 2.76 14.88
CA LEU A 74 -8.79 4.15 14.61
C LEU A 74 -10.04 4.57 15.41
N SER A 75 -9.87 5.58 16.25
CA SER A 75 -10.89 6.13 17.15
C SER A 75 -10.70 7.64 17.26
N ARG A 76 -11.65 8.34 17.92
CA ARG A 76 -11.56 9.79 18.14
C ARG A 76 -10.25 10.19 18.83
N ARG A 77 -9.73 9.34 19.73
CA ARG A 77 -8.52 9.62 20.52
C ARG A 77 -7.24 9.61 19.67
N CYS A 78 -7.10 8.67 18.74
CA CYS A 78 -5.88 8.55 17.92
C CYS A 78 -5.99 9.25 16.56
N LEU A 79 -7.17 9.74 16.17
CA LEU A 79 -7.38 10.46 14.92
C LEU A 79 -6.41 11.64 14.70
N PRO A 80 -6.10 12.50 15.68
CA PRO A 80 -5.14 13.59 15.49
C PRO A 80 -3.74 13.06 15.11
N ALA A 81 -3.25 12.07 15.84
CA ALA A 81 -1.95 11.45 15.60
C ALA A 81 -1.88 10.81 14.20
N TYR A 82 -2.91 10.05 13.83
CA TYR A 82 -2.93 9.35 12.53
C TYR A 82 -3.03 10.37 11.38
N SER A 83 -3.79 11.45 11.56
CA SER A 83 -3.90 12.51 10.55
C SER A 83 -2.58 13.26 10.37
N GLU A 84 -1.83 13.51 11.44
CA GLU A 84 -0.50 14.13 11.35
C GLU A 84 0.51 13.20 10.67
N ILE A 85 0.48 11.90 10.97
CA ILE A 85 1.30 10.88 10.29
C ILE A 85 1.05 10.89 8.78
N VAL A 86 -0.21 10.87 8.36
CA VAL A 86 -0.54 10.92 6.92
C VAL A 86 -0.12 12.24 6.28
N SER A 87 -0.31 13.36 6.98
CA SER A 87 0.11 14.67 6.50
C SER A 87 1.64 14.73 6.31
N PHE A 88 2.40 14.18 7.26
CA PHE A 88 3.85 14.06 7.15
C PHE A 88 4.26 13.21 5.94
N VAL A 89 3.66 12.03 5.77
CA VAL A 89 3.92 11.13 4.63
C VAL A 89 3.59 11.82 3.30
N ALA A 90 2.44 12.49 3.23
CA ALA A 90 2.00 13.19 2.02
C ALA A 90 2.84 14.43 1.68
N ALA A 91 3.53 15.01 2.66
CA ALA A 91 4.49 16.10 2.44
C ALA A 91 5.82 15.61 1.85
N GLN A 92 6.18 14.33 2.03
CA GLN A 92 7.44 13.79 1.50
C GLN A 92 7.30 13.50 0.01
N SER A 93 7.98 14.25 -0.86
CA SER A 93 7.93 14.09 -2.33
C SER A 93 8.31 12.70 -2.84
N ASP A 94 9.08 11.96 -2.05
CA ASP A 94 9.67 10.69 -2.46
C ASP A 94 8.95 9.48 -1.87
N ILE A 95 7.94 9.68 -1.02
CA ILE A 95 7.06 8.60 -0.56
C ILE A 95 5.87 8.49 -1.49
N HIS A 96 5.63 7.28 -2.00
CA HIS A 96 4.53 7.00 -2.90
C HIS A 96 3.68 5.87 -2.34
N PHE A 97 2.37 5.95 -2.52
CA PHE A 97 1.45 4.87 -2.19
C PHE A 97 0.76 4.37 -3.46
N ARG A 98 0.68 3.04 -3.59
CA ARG A 98 -0.10 2.38 -4.62
C ARG A 98 -0.93 1.28 -3.99
N CYS A 99 -2.19 1.20 -4.38
CA CYS A 99 -3.02 0.05 -4.11
C CYS A 99 -3.81 -0.37 -5.35
N ILE A 100 -4.26 -1.61 -5.31
CA ILE A 100 -5.29 -2.13 -6.20
C ILE A 100 -6.58 -2.32 -5.40
N VAL A 101 -7.70 -2.11 -6.05
CA VAL A 101 -9.05 -2.36 -5.51
C VAL A 101 -9.68 -3.44 -6.37
N VAL A 102 -10.00 -4.56 -5.73
CA VAL A 102 -10.52 -5.77 -6.37
C VAL A 102 -12.01 -5.90 -6.05
N ASP A 103 -12.85 -5.92 -7.08
CA ASP A 103 -14.27 -6.25 -6.94
C ASP A 103 -14.44 -7.77 -6.77
N LYS A 104 -14.72 -8.22 -5.54
CA LYS A 104 -14.82 -9.66 -5.23
C LYS A 104 -15.92 -10.36 -6.01
N SER A 105 -16.99 -9.66 -6.41
CA SER A 105 -18.09 -10.28 -7.19
C SER A 105 -17.72 -10.56 -8.64
N ARG A 106 -16.66 -9.92 -9.15
CA ARG A 106 -16.15 -10.13 -10.52
C ARG A 106 -15.00 -11.12 -10.59
N VAL A 107 -14.53 -11.62 -9.45
CA VAL A 107 -13.45 -12.61 -9.40
C VAL A 107 -14.02 -13.99 -9.71
N ASN A 108 -13.79 -14.47 -10.94
CA ASN A 108 -14.09 -15.86 -11.28
C ASN A 108 -12.95 -16.77 -10.82
N THR A 109 -13.02 -17.23 -9.56
CA THR A 109 -11.98 -18.06 -8.93
C THR A 109 -11.79 -19.41 -9.61
N ASP A 110 -12.86 -20.00 -10.14
CA ASP A 110 -12.79 -21.31 -10.77
C ASP A 110 -12.10 -21.22 -12.13
N LYS A 111 -12.39 -20.16 -12.90
CA LYS A 111 -11.79 -19.93 -14.22
C LYS A 111 -10.32 -19.52 -14.14
N TYR A 112 -9.94 -18.68 -13.18
CA TYR A 112 -8.62 -18.04 -13.17
C TYR A 112 -7.66 -18.61 -12.13
N PHE A 113 -8.17 -19.24 -11.07
CA PHE A 113 -7.35 -19.63 -9.92
C PHE A 113 -7.54 -21.09 -9.51
N GLN A 114 -8.13 -21.95 -10.35
CA GLN A 114 -8.34 -23.37 -10.05
C GLN A 114 -9.03 -23.59 -8.69
N SER A 115 -9.94 -22.68 -8.32
CA SER A 115 -10.59 -22.62 -7.00
C SER A 115 -9.63 -22.42 -5.80
N ASP A 116 -8.35 -22.16 -6.05
CA ASP A 116 -7.34 -21.79 -5.05
C ASP A 116 -7.36 -20.28 -4.77
N ARG A 117 -8.01 -19.91 -3.67
CA ARG A 117 -8.07 -18.52 -3.19
C ARG A 117 -6.70 -17.95 -2.82
N GLN A 118 -5.74 -18.79 -2.44
CA GLN A 118 -4.37 -18.37 -2.13
C GLN A 118 -3.64 -17.99 -3.43
N LEU A 119 -3.82 -18.75 -4.51
CA LEU A 119 -3.25 -18.39 -5.82
C LEU A 119 -3.77 -17.04 -6.32
N GLY A 120 -5.08 -16.80 -6.26
CA GLY A 120 -5.67 -15.53 -6.69
C GLY A 120 -5.15 -14.33 -5.90
N PHE A 121 -4.95 -14.49 -4.60
CA PHE A 121 -4.34 -13.47 -3.75
C PHE A 121 -2.95 -13.03 -4.22
N TRP A 122 -2.08 -14.00 -4.54
CA TRP A 122 -0.74 -13.72 -5.02
C TRP A 122 -0.70 -13.10 -6.41
N VAL A 123 -1.66 -13.45 -7.26
CA VAL A 123 -1.85 -12.78 -8.57
C VAL A 123 -2.24 -11.31 -8.38
N PHE A 124 -3.09 -10.99 -7.40
CA PHE A 124 -3.41 -9.59 -7.08
C PHE A 124 -2.20 -8.84 -6.53
N TYR A 125 -1.44 -9.44 -5.61
CA TYR A 125 -0.17 -8.87 -5.14
C TYR A 125 0.81 -8.57 -6.30
N TRP A 126 0.96 -9.53 -7.21
CA TRP A 126 1.75 -9.35 -8.42
C TRP A 126 1.25 -8.16 -9.25
N HIS A 127 -0.06 -8.07 -9.53
CA HIS A 127 -0.65 -6.95 -10.27
C HIS A 127 -0.42 -5.59 -9.59
N CYS A 128 -0.48 -5.55 -8.26
CA CYS A 128 -0.21 -4.35 -7.49
C CYS A 128 1.23 -3.85 -7.70
N LEU A 129 2.20 -4.76 -7.61
CA LEU A 129 3.63 -4.42 -7.65
C LEU A 129 4.15 -4.20 -9.07
N LYS A 130 3.90 -5.13 -10.00
CA LYS A 130 4.60 -5.22 -11.30
C LYS A 130 4.46 -4.00 -12.21
N GLN A 131 3.39 -3.22 -12.04
CA GLN A 131 3.12 -2.00 -12.83
C GLN A 131 4.08 -0.86 -12.47
N TRP A 132 4.56 -0.80 -11.23
CA TRP A 132 5.47 0.25 -10.76
C TRP A 132 6.93 -0.19 -10.68
N MET A 133 7.20 -1.49 -10.85
CA MET A 133 8.55 -2.01 -10.91
C MET A 133 9.17 -1.75 -12.28
N GLY A 134 10.32 -1.11 -12.36
CA GLY A 134 10.98 -0.82 -13.64
C GLY A 134 12.06 0.23 -13.50
N ASN A 135 12.40 0.90 -14.62
CA ASN A 135 13.32 2.03 -14.66
C ASN A 135 14.72 1.76 -14.05
N GLY A 136 15.21 0.53 -14.13
CA GLY A 136 16.52 0.15 -13.60
C GLY A 136 16.61 0.17 -12.07
N ASN A 137 15.48 0.07 -11.37
CA ASN A 137 15.45 0.08 -9.91
C ASN A 137 15.71 -1.31 -9.31
N THR A 138 16.19 -1.31 -8.08
CA THR A 138 16.33 -2.49 -7.22
C THR A 138 15.36 -2.40 -6.04
N TYR A 139 14.54 -3.43 -5.84
CA TYR A 139 13.44 -3.42 -4.89
C TYR A 139 13.69 -4.34 -3.69
N PHE A 140 13.33 -3.83 -2.51
CA PHE A 140 13.34 -4.53 -1.23
C PHE A 140 11.90 -4.56 -0.71
N ILE A 141 11.26 -5.73 -0.80
CA ILE A 141 9.81 -5.87 -0.60
C ILE A 141 9.58 -6.47 0.78
N SER A 142 8.80 -5.80 1.61
CA SER A 142 8.35 -6.28 2.92
C SER A 142 6.85 -6.50 2.87
N LEU A 143 6.42 -7.73 3.14
CA LEU A 143 5.01 -8.10 3.23
C LEU A 143 4.62 -8.24 4.70
N ASP A 144 3.57 -7.53 5.15
CA ASP A 144 2.94 -7.86 6.44
C ASP A 144 2.25 -9.21 6.30
N PHE A 145 2.64 -10.20 7.11
CA PHE A 145 2.32 -11.60 6.81
C PHE A 145 1.95 -12.42 8.04
N LYS A 146 0.92 -13.26 7.89
CA LYS A 146 0.47 -14.22 8.91
C LYS A 146 0.98 -15.64 8.61
N PRO A 147 1.12 -16.52 9.61
CA PRO A 147 1.67 -17.86 9.42
C PRO A 147 0.90 -18.75 8.42
N GLU A 148 -0.42 -18.56 8.27
CA GLU A 148 -1.25 -19.41 7.40
C GLU A 148 -0.94 -19.25 5.89
N SER A 149 -0.26 -18.18 5.49
CA SER A 149 0.05 -17.91 4.08
C SER A 149 1.42 -18.46 3.62
N LEU A 150 2.16 -19.16 4.50
CA LEU A 150 3.56 -19.59 4.29
C LEU A 150 3.80 -20.76 3.31
N LEU A 151 2.76 -21.40 2.77
CA LEU A 151 2.91 -22.68 2.07
C LEU A 151 3.78 -22.61 0.79
N SER A 152 3.87 -21.45 0.12
CA SER A 152 4.85 -21.16 -0.96
C SER A 152 4.68 -19.77 -1.60
N GLY A 153 3.61 -19.05 -1.23
CA GLY A 153 3.18 -17.79 -1.83
C GLY A 153 4.27 -16.74 -2.06
N PRO A 154 4.98 -16.28 -1.01
CA PRO A 154 6.02 -15.26 -1.14
C PRO A 154 7.14 -15.65 -2.12
N ARG A 155 7.56 -16.93 -2.10
CA ARG A 155 8.56 -17.45 -3.04
C ARG A 155 8.05 -17.38 -4.48
N ARG A 156 6.84 -17.88 -4.74
CA ARG A 156 6.22 -17.81 -6.08
C ARG A 156 6.04 -16.36 -6.56
N LEU A 157 5.63 -15.46 -5.68
CA LEU A 157 5.49 -14.04 -6.01
C LEU A 157 6.84 -13.46 -6.44
N ARG A 158 7.91 -13.74 -5.69
CA ARG A 158 9.27 -13.33 -6.04
C ARG A 158 9.67 -13.85 -7.42
N ASP A 159 9.54 -15.16 -7.66
CA ASP A 159 9.95 -15.80 -8.91
C ASP A 159 9.25 -15.17 -10.13
N VAL A 160 7.93 -14.93 -10.01
CA VAL A 160 7.14 -14.31 -11.09
C VAL A 160 7.55 -12.85 -11.28
N LEU A 161 7.77 -12.08 -10.21
CA LEU A 161 8.22 -10.68 -10.32
C LEU A 161 9.59 -10.57 -10.97
N GLU A 162 10.56 -11.40 -10.59
CA GLU A 162 11.90 -11.43 -11.18
C GLU A 162 11.84 -11.76 -12.67
N LYS A 163 11.05 -12.77 -13.06
CA LYS A 163 10.86 -13.15 -14.47
C LYS A 163 10.20 -12.05 -15.30
N GLU A 164 9.10 -11.47 -14.80
CA GLU A 164 8.32 -10.44 -15.51
C GLU A 164 9.03 -9.08 -15.56
N CYS A 165 9.95 -8.81 -14.63
CA CYS A 165 10.70 -7.56 -14.56
C CYS A 165 12.12 -7.67 -15.12
N LEU A 166 12.48 -8.82 -15.70
CA LEU A 166 13.79 -9.08 -16.26
C LEU A 166 14.21 -7.96 -17.24
N GLY A 167 15.41 -7.42 -17.04
CA GLY A 167 15.97 -6.35 -17.88
C GLY A 167 15.43 -4.94 -17.60
N ARG A 168 14.44 -4.77 -16.71
CA ARG A 168 13.93 -3.44 -16.32
C ARG A 168 13.97 -3.15 -14.82
N ALA A 169 14.02 -4.17 -13.97
CA ALA A 169 14.12 -4.03 -12.51
C ALA A 169 14.64 -5.30 -11.85
N TRP A 170 15.13 -5.17 -10.61
CA TRP A 170 15.64 -6.27 -9.81
C TRP A 170 14.90 -6.39 -8.48
N VAL A 171 14.62 -7.62 -8.05
CA VAL A 171 14.10 -7.91 -6.71
C VAL A 171 15.28 -8.38 -5.86
N ASN A 172 15.77 -7.52 -4.97
CA ASN A 172 16.86 -7.91 -4.07
C ASN A 172 16.35 -8.81 -2.94
N SER A 173 15.24 -8.40 -2.31
CA SER A 173 14.59 -9.21 -1.28
C SER A 173 13.07 -9.10 -1.34
N LEU A 174 12.41 -10.16 -0.89
CA LEU A 174 10.99 -10.24 -0.66
C LEU A 174 10.80 -11.01 0.64
N ASP A 175 10.59 -10.27 1.71
CA ASP A 175 10.62 -10.76 3.08
C ASP A 175 9.26 -10.58 3.76
N CYS A 176 8.87 -11.55 4.56
CA CYS A 176 7.73 -11.41 5.47
C CYS A 176 8.21 -10.73 6.75
N VAL A 177 7.49 -9.70 7.20
CA VAL A 177 7.85 -8.91 8.39
C VAL A 177 6.69 -8.87 9.39
N ASP A 178 7.01 -8.71 10.67
CA ASP A 178 5.99 -8.42 11.70
C ASP A 178 5.65 -6.92 11.63
N SER A 179 4.39 -6.59 11.29
CA SER A 179 3.91 -5.20 11.25
C SER A 179 4.10 -4.46 12.55
N LYS A 180 4.11 -5.12 13.72
CA LYS A 180 4.34 -4.45 15.02
C LYS A 180 5.67 -3.72 15.07
N GLU A 181 6.68 -4.28 14.41
CA GLU A 181 8.04 -3.75 14.37
C GLU A 181 8.29 -2.84 13.14
N ASN A 182 7.30 -2.69 12.26
CA ASN A 182 7.46 -1.95 11.00
C ASN A 182 6.40 -0.85 10.83
N LEU A 183 6.80 0.38 11.18
CA LEU A 183 5.93 1.55 11.11
C LEU A 183 5.46 1.87 9.67
N PHE A 184 6.21 1.49 8.64
CA PHE A 184 5.79 1.69 7.25
C PHE A 184 4.71 0.70 6.81
N CYS A 185 4.76 -0.56 7.27
CA CYS A 185 3.66 -1.51 7.10
C CYS A 185 2.40 -1.01 7.83
N GLN A 186 2.55 -0.49 9.05
CA GLN A 186 1.42 0.10 9.79
C GLN A 186 0.80 1.30 9.05
N ILE A 187 1.62 2.15 8.41
CA ILE A 187 1.10 3.25 7.57
C ILE A 187 0.39 2.70 6.33
N ALA A 188 0.92 1.65 5.71
CA ALA A 188 0.24 0.97 4.60
C ALA A 188 -1.14 0.45 5.02
N ASP A 189 -1.27 -0.21 6.19
CA ASP A 189 -2.56 -0.64 6.77
C ASP A 189 -3.55 0.52 6.87
N LEU A 190 -3.13 1.67 7.42
CA LEU A 190 -3.99 2.85 7.54
C LEU A 190 -4.49 3.37 6.19
N LEU A 191 -3.61 3.46 5.19
CA LEU A 191 -3.97 3.96 3.86
C LEU A 191 -4.87 2.97 3.11
N ILE A 192 -4.57 1.67 3.20
CA ILE A 192 -5.37 0.58 2.63
C ILE A 192 -6.75 0.55 3.27
N GLY A 193 -6.81 0.66 4.60
CA GLY A 193 -8.06 0.73 5.37
C GLY A 193 -8.92 1.93 4.98
N ALA A 194 -8.33 3.11 4.82
CA ALA A 194 -9.05 4.32 4.38
C ALA A 194 -9.62 4.16 2.96
N VAL A 195 -8.83 3.66 2.02
CA VAL A 195 -9.30 3.37 0.65
C VAL A 195 -10.42 2.34 0.68
N GLY A 196 -10.22 1.21 1.37
CA GLY A 196 -11.22 0.14 1.45
C GLY A 196 -12.54 0.59 2.07
N TYR A 197 -12.47 1.43 3.10
CA TYR A 197 -13.65 1.98 3.77
C TYR A 197 -14.51 2.82 2.84
N GLU A 198 -13.88 3.72 2.08
CA GLU A 198 -14.59 4.61 1.17
C GLU A 198 -15.06 3.89 -0.10
N GLN A 199 -14.27 2.94 -0.64
CA GLN A 199 -14.68 2.12 -1.79
C GLN A 199 -15.89 1.25 -1.51
N ASN A 200 -16.03 0.76 -0.28
CA ASN A 200 -17.18 -0.02 0.16
C ASN A 200 -18.37 0.86 0.62
N GLY A 201 -18.28 2.19 0.50
CA GLY A 201 -19.38 3.11 0.85
C GLY A 201 -19.73 3.10 2.34
N LEU A 202 -18.77 2.76 3.21
CA LEU A 202 -19.01 2.66 4.64
C LEU A 202 -19.04 4.04 5.30
N SER A 203 -19.91 4.20 6.30
CA SER A 203 -20.10 5.47 7.01
C SER A 203 -20.35 5.34 8.52
N GLY A 204 -20.35 4.13 9.07
CA GLY A 204 -20.69 3.86 10.47
C GLY A 204 -19.69 4.33 11.54
N SER A 205 -18.61 5.04 11.18
CA SER A 205 -17.62 5.56 12.14
C SER A 205 -17.18 6.96 11.74
N GLU A 206 -17.56 7.95 12.54
CA GLU A 206 -17.19 9.37 12.34
C GLU A 206 -15.67 9.55 12.25
N SER A 207 -14.89 8.83 13.08
CA SER A 207 -13.43 8.92 13.06
C SER A 207 -12.82 8.34 11.79
N LYS A 208 -13.36 7.24 11.26
CA LYS A 208 -12.93 6.66 9.97
C LYS A 208 -13.27 7.59 8.81
N VAL A 209 -14.49 8.14 8.80
CA VAL A 209 -14.91 9.13 7.80
C VAL A 209 -14.00 10.37 7.83
N ALA A 210 -13.71 10.90 9.02
CA ALA A 210 -12.82 12.04 9.17
C ALA A 210 -11.40 11.73 8.70
N PHE A 211 -10.87 10.56 9.04
CA PHE A 211 -9.55 10.14 8.58
C PHE A 211 -9.48 9.98 7.06
N CYS A 212 -10.47 9.36 6.42
CA CYS A 212 -10.53 9.26 4.95
C CYS A 212 -10.46 10.65 4.30
N LYS A 213 -11.18 11.65 4.86
CA LYS A 213 -11.08 13.06 4.41
C LYS A 213 -9.68 13.64 4.61
N SER A 214 -9.04 13.38 5.76
CA SER A 214 -7.65 13.80 6.00
C SER A 214 -6.69 13.19 4.97
N VAL A 215 -6.81 11.89 4.67
CA VAL A 215 -5.99 11.22 3.66
C VAL A 215 -6.23 11.81 2.27
N ALA A 216 -7.49 11.95 1.86
CA ALA A 216 -7.83 12.51 0.55
C ALA A 216 -7.24 13.93 0.40
N SER A 217 -7.47 14.79 1.39
CA SER A 217 -6.96 16.16 1.39
C SER A 217 -5.43 16.22 1.34
N ALA A 218 -4.74 15.42 2.18
CA ALA A 218 -3.28 15.38 2.25
C ALA A 218 -2.63 15.02 0.90
N PHE A 219 -3.28 14.14 0.12
CA PHE A 219 -2.81 13.75 -1.21
C PHE A 219 -3.47 14.54 -2.37
N GLY A 220 -4.16 15.65 -2.07
CA GLY A 220 -4.77 16.52 -3.09
C GLY A 220 -5.90 15.84 -3.87
N ARG A 221 -6.68 14.98 -3.21
CA ARG A 221 -7.81 14.23 -3.78
C ARG A 221 -9.12 14.73 -3.21
N GLN A 222 -10.18 14.70 -4.02
CA GLN A 222 -11.54 14.95 -3.52
C GLN A 222 -12.05 13.81 -2.63
N ASN A 223 -11.71 12.56 -2.99
CA ASN A 223 -12.04 11.34 -2.24
C ASN A 223 -11.08 10.19 -2.60
N LEU A 224 -11.23 9.05 -1.92
CA LEU A 224 -10.49 7.79 -2.15
C LEU A 224 -11.32 6.73 -2.87
N SER A 225 -12.52 7.08 -3.34
CA SER A 225 -13.34 6.21 -4.19
C SER A 225 -12.91 6.29 -5.66
N GLY A 226 -13.36 5.33 -6.47
CA GLY A 226 -13.02 5.30 -7.90
C GLY A 226 -11.67 4.66 -8.21
N GLY A 227 -11.11 4.94 -9.39
CA GLY A 227 -9.84 4.38 -9.84
C GLY A 227 -9.05 5.41 -10.63
N ASP A 228 -7.74 5.24 -10.63
CA ASP A 228 -6.75 6.06 -11.32
C ASP A 228 -6.13 5.28 -12.47
N GLN A 229 -5.58 6.03 -13.45
CA GLN A 229 -4.66 5.45 -14.43
C GLN A 229 -3.41 4.90 -13.71
N PRO A 230 -2.80 3.80 -14.20
CA PRO A 230 -1.60 3.23 -13.59
C PRO A 230 -0.42 4.21 -13.41
N SER A 231 -0.36 5.24 -14.27
CA SER A 231 0.69 6.26 -14.29
C SER A 231 0.53 7.37 -13.25
N ARG A 232 -0.62 7.48 -12.55
CA ARG A 232 -0.79 8.52 -11.53
C ARG A 232 0.22 8.33 -10.41
N GLY A 233 1.10 9.33 -10.23
CA GLY A 233 2.10 9.36 -9.15
C GLY A 233 1.52 9.71 -7.78
N ARG A 234 2.38 9.71 -6.76
CA ARG A 234 2.11 10.01 -5.32
C ARG A 234 1.14 9.06 -4.60
N PHE A 235 -0.11 8.96 -5.06
CA PHE A 235 -1.17 8.15 -4.44
C PHE A 235 -2.04 7.53 -5.54
N ASN A 236 -1.85 6.25 -5.82
CA ASN A 236 -2.49 5.54 -6.93
C ASN A 236 -3.47 4.50 -6.42
N ILE A 237 -4.74 4.63 -6.80
CA ILE A 237 -5.77 3.62 -6.55
C ILE A 237 -6.15 2.98 -7.88
N PHE A 238 -5.74 1.74 -8.15
CA PHE A 238 -6.07 1.07 -9.42
C PHE A 238 -7.20 0.06 -9.25
N LYS A 239 -8.35 0.28 -9.90
CA LYS A 239 -9.45 -0.69 -9.88
C LYS A 239 -9.22 -1.82 -10.88
N ILE A 240 -9.28 -3.05 -10.40
CA ILE A 240 -9.26 -4.24 -11.27
C ILE A 240 -10.70 -4.59 -11.65
N TRP A 241 -10.93 -4.74 -12.95
CA TRP A 241 -12.25 -5.05 -13.53
C TRP A 241 -13.33 -4.02 -13.19
N SER A 242 -13.01 -2.72 -13.28
CA SER A 242 -14.01 -1.65 -13.36
C SER A 242 -14.57 -1.55 -14.77
#